data_AF-S5MAI3-F1
#
_entry.id   AF-S5MAI3-F1
#
_cell.length_a   1.000
_cell.length_b   1.000
_cell.length_c   1.000
_cell.angle_alpha   90.00
_cell.angle_beta   90.00
_cell.angle_gamma   90.00
#
_symmetry.space_group_name_H-M   'P 1'
#
loop_
_entity.id
_entity.type
_entity.pdbx_description
1 polymer ?
#
loop_
_entity_poly.entity_id
_entity_poly.type
_entity_poly.pdbx_seq_one_letter_code
_entity_poly.pdbx_strand_id
1 'polypeptide(L)'
;MISYYEIIENISKGDKNSNNALIAKNIVENFLKGVVLPQNELAIKCYLSKSSITKFCKKINLDGYRKLTYHLKNEIEKFLEHNNNIPKVEGISYCELYFYGIKEIIDNNIDFMQEIINKINEYRKITIVFSYSLFSYE
;
A
#
# COMPACT_ATOMS: atom_id res chain seq x y z
N MET A 1 -10.45 -7.43 -2.15
CA MET A 1 -10.77 -5.99 -2.01
C MET A 1 -9.67 -5.21 -2.72
N ILE A 2 -10.00 -4.19 -3.51
CA ILE A 2 -8.98 -3.38 -4.20
C ILE A 2 -8.24 -2.55 -3.16
N SER A 3 -6.90 -2.63 -3.11
CA SER A 3 -6.07 -1.68 -2.34
C SER A 3 -5.75 -0.47 -3.20
N TYR A 4 -6.22 0.70 -2.77
CA TYR A 4 -5.87 1.95 -3.44
C TYR A 4 -4.43 2.35 -3.13
N TYR A 5 -3.90 1.96 -1.97
CA TYR A 5 -2.47 2.12 -1.69
C TYR A 5 -1.62 1.43 -2.76
N GLU A 6 -1.88 0.15 -3.08
CA GLU A 6 -1.09 -0.60 -4.07
C GLU A 6 -1.15 0.03 -5.47
N ILE A 7 -2.34 0.44 -5.91
CA ILE A 7 -2.52 1.15 -7.20
C ILE A 7 -1.67 2.42 -7.23
N ILE A 8 -1.72 3.20 -6.17
CA ILE A 8 -1.00 4.48 -6.08
C ILE A 8 0.51 4.24 -5.96
N GLU A 9 0.94 3.23 -5.21
CA GLU A 9 2.33 2.84 -5.09
C GLU A 9 2.91 2.47 -6.47
N ASN A 10 2.17 1.69 -7.25
CA ASN A 10 2.57 1.34 -8.61
C ASN A 10 2.69 2.58 -9.53
N ILE A 11 1.76 3.54 -9.41
CA ILE A 11 1.86 4.81 -10.15
C ILE A 11 3.09 5.63 -9.70
N SER A 12 3.43 5.59 -8.41
CA SER A 12 4.57 6.33 -7.86
C SER A 12 5.93 5.82 -8.39
N LYS A 13 5.99 4.54 -8.77
CA LYS A 13 7.16 3.88 -9.39
C LYS A 13 7.29 4.13 -10.90
N GLY A 14 6.30 4.80 -11.52
CA GLY A 14 6.29 5.13 -12.94
C GLY A 14 7.20 6.30 -13.34
N ASP A 15 6.88 6.97 -14.45
CA ASP A 15 7.65 8.12 -14.93
C ASP A 15 7.66 9.27 -13.90
N LYS A 16 8.85 9.51 -13.34
CA LYS A 16 9.12 10.49 -12.28
C LYS A 16 8.81 11.93 -12.70
N ASN A 17 8.79 12.23 -13.99
CA ASN A 17 8.49 13.57 -14.50
C ASN A 17 6.98 13.81 -14.66
N SER A 18 6.15 12.77 -14.47
CA SER A 18 4.71 12.92 -14.60
C SER A 18 4.07 13.50 -13.33
N ASN A 19 3.13 14.42 -13.50
CA ASN A 19 2.30 14.94 -12.40
C ASN A 19 1.61 13.81 -11.62
N ASN A 20 1.24 12.71 -12.29
CA ASN A 20 0.61 11.57 -11.63
C ASN A 20 1.58 10.85 -10.67
N ALA A 21 2.84 10.64 -11.09
CA ALA A 21 3.85 10.04 -10.22
C ALA A 21 4.18 10.96 -9.04
N LEU A 22 4.24 12.28 -9.25
CA LEU A 22 4.46 13.26 -8.18
C LEU A 22 3.34 13.23 -7.14
N ILE A 23 2.07 13.22 -7.58
CA ILE A 23 0.91 13.10 -6.68
C ILE A 23 0.96 11.78 -5.93
N ALA A 24 1.18 10.67 -6.63
CA ALA A 24 1.22 9.34 -6.06
C ALA A 24 2.33 9.18 -5.01
N LYS A 25 3.53 9.68 -5.30
CA LYS A 25 4.67 9.68 -4.37
C LYS A 25 4.33 10.42 -3.08
N ASN A 26 3.75 11.62 -3.19
CA ASN A 26 3.33 12.38 -2.02
C ASN A 26 2.26 11.64 -1.21
N ILE A 27 1.29 10.99 -1.86
CA ILE A 27 0.29 10.19 -1.14
C ILE A 27 0.94 9.04 -0.39
N VAL A 28 1.80 8.25 -1.06
CA VAL A 28 2.50 7.10 -0.45
C VAL A 28 3.34 7.52 0.74
N GLU A 29 4.18 8.55 0.60
CA GLU A 29 5.05 9.02 1.70
C GLU A 29 4.28 9.49 2.94
N ASN A 30 3.08 10.04 2.78
CA ASN A 30 2.25 10.46 3.91
C ASN A 30 1.43 9.28 4.46
N PHE A 31 0.94 8.40 3.58
CA PHE A 31 0.24 7.16 3.97
C PHE A 31 1.13 6.28 4.85
N LEU A 32 2.40 6.11 4.49
CA LEU A 32 3.40 5.37 5.29
C LEU A 32 3.67 5.99 6.67
N LYS A 33 3.26 7.24 6.90
CA LYS A 33 3.27 7.92 8.20
C LYS A 33 1.90 7.88 8.89
N GLY A 34 0.93 7.16 8.34
CA GLY A 34 -0.45 7.13 8.82
C GLY A 34 -1.25 8.40 8.52
N VAL A 35 -0.78 9.26 7.61
CA VAL A 35 -1.37 10.58 7.35
C VAL A 35 -2.01 10.63 5.95
N VAL A 36 -3.28 11.04 5.91
CA VAL A 36 -3.99 11.36 4.66
C VAL A 36 -4.22 12.87 4.60
N LEU A 37 -3.43 13.57 3.80
CA LEU A 37 -3.50 15.03 3.67
C LEU A 37 -4.85 15.50 3.10
N PRO A 38 -5.35 16.69 3.48
CA PRO A 38 -6.43 17.36 2.76
C PRO A 38 -6.07 17.65 1.29
N GLN A 39 -7.07 17.68 0.41
CA GLN A 39 -6.84 17.90 -1.04
C GLN A 39 -6.03 19.16 -1.33
N ASN A 40 -6.28 20.22 -0.55
CA ASN A 40 -5.67 21.52 -0.69
C ASN A 40 -4.18 21.46 -0.38
N GLU A 41 -3.81 20.77 0.70
CA GLU A 41 -2.42 20.61 1.13
C GLU A 41 -1.64 19.70 0.18
N LEU A 42 -2.26 18.62 -0.29
CA LEU A 42 -1.66 17.76 -1.31
C LEU A 42 -1.40 18.53 -2.61
N ALA A 43 -2.36 19.36 -3.04
CA ALA A 43 -2.21 20.20 -4.22
C ALA A 43 -1.03 21.18 -4.07
N ILE A 44 -0.93 21.87 -2.92
CA ILE A 44 0.20 22.77 -2.61
C ILE A 44 1.53 22.01 -2.64
N LYS A 45 1.60 20.86 -1.97
CA LYS A 45 2.82 20.05 -1.87
C LYS A 45 3.29 19.50 -3.23
N CYS A 46 2.36 19.29 -4.16
CA CYS A 46 2.66 18.86 -5.52
C CYS A 46 2.85 20.03 -6.50
N TYR A 47 2.69 21.29 -6.07
CA TYR A 47 2.67 22.47 -6.95
C TYR A 47 1.60 22.39 -8.06
N LEU A 48 0.43 21.86 -7.72
CA LEU A 48 -0.68 21.64 -8.66
C LEU A 48 -1.98 22.27 -8.17
N SER A 49 -2.96 22.39 -9.07
CA SER A 49 -4.32 22.78 -8.70
C SER A 49 -5.09 21.63 -8.06
N LYS A 50 -6.14 21.95 -7.30
CA LYS A 50 -7.08 20.94 -6.79
C LYS A 50 -7.72 20.11 -7.91
N SER A 51 -7.97 20.74 -9.07
CA SER A 51 -8.53 20.06 -10.24
C SER A 51 -7.58 19.00 -10.81
N SER A 52 -6.26 19.22 -10.77
CA SER A 52 -5.26 18.20 -11.12
C SER A 52 -5.33 16.99 -10.18
N ILE A 53 -5.49 17.23 -8.87
CA ILE A 53 -5.70 16.14 -7.89
C ILE A 53 -7.00 15.38 -8.17
N THR A 54 -8.09 16.07 -8.50
CA THR A 54 -9.36 15.42 -8.89
C THR A 54 -9.18 14.59 -10.16
N LYS A 55 -8.43 15.09 -11.16
CA LYS A 55 -8.12 14.35 -12.40
C LYS A 55 -7.31 13.08 -12.11
N PHE A 56 -6.36 13.15 -11.19
CA PHE A 56 -5.64 11.97 -10.71
C PHE A 56 -6.58 10.95 -10.07
N CYS A 57 -7.52 11.38 -9.22
CA CYS A 57 -8.51 10.47 -8.62
C CYS A 57 -9.35 9.76 -9.68
N LYS A 58 -9.78 10.48 -10.72
CA LYS A 58 -10.52 9.88 -11.85
C LYS A 58 -9.70 8.86 -12.62
N LYS A 59 -8.38 9.08 -12.76
CA LYS A 59 -7.46 8.12 -13.41
C LYS A 59 -7.39 6.78 -12.66
N ILE A 60 -7.57 6.78 -11.34
CA ILE A 60 -7.65 5.57 -10.52
C ILE A 60 -9.10 5.12 -10.26
N ASN A 61 -10.03 5.49 -11.15
CA ASN A 61 -11.45 5.12 -11.10
C ASN A 61 -12.21 5.58 -9.85
N LEU A 62 -11.85 6.75 -9.31
CA LEU A 62 -12.57 7.41 -8.22
C LEU A 62 -13.21 8.73 -8.67
N ASP A 63 -14.43 9.00 -8.18
CA ASP A 63 -15.16 10.23 -8.52
C ASP A 63 -14.46 11.51 -8.03
N GLY A 64 -13.59 11.39 -7.03
CA GLY A 64 -12.81 12.50 -6.52
C GLY A 64 -12.06 12.19 -5.24
N TYR A 65 -11.40 13.22 -4.70
CA TYR A 65 -10.46 13.08 -3.59
C TYR A 65 -11.12 12.61 -2.29
N ARG A 66 -12.39 12.97 -2.04
CA ARG A 66 -13.12 12.52 -0.85
C ARG A 66 -13.23 11.00 -0.78
N LYS A 67 -13.54 10.33 -1.91
CA LYS A 67 -13.58 8.86 -1.96
C LYS A 67 -12.20 8.26 -1.71
N LEU A 68 -11.16 8.86 -2.31
CA LEU A 68 -9.79 8.42 -2.08
C LEU A 68 -9.42 8.50 -0.59
N THR A 69 -9.72 9.62 0.09
CA THR A 69 -9.42 9.76 1.51
C THR A 69 -10.15 8.74 2.38
N TYR A 70 -11.39 8.39 2.03
CA TYR A 70 -12.14 7.35 2.73
C TYR A 70 -11.46 5.99 2.59
N HIS A 71 -11.08 5.60 1.37
CA HIS A 71 -10.40 4.32 1.14
C HIS A 71 -9.05 4.24 1.87
N LEU A 72 -8.22 5.27 1.77
CA LEU A 72 -6.91 5.27 2.43
C LEU A 72 -7.03 5.24 3.96
N LYS A 73 -7.98 5.98 4.55
CA LYS A 73 -8.22 5.93 6.00
C LYS A 73 -8.71 4.56 6.46
N ASN A 74 -9.66 3.96 5.73
CA ASN A 74 -10.11 2.60 6.02
C ASN A 74 -8.98 1.57 5.91
N GLU A 75 -8.06 1.71 4.94
CA GLU A 75 -6.90 0.81 4.82
C GLU A 75 -5.96 0.96 6.03
N ILE A 76 -5.71 2.19 6.49
CA ILE A 76 -4.95 2.44 7.72
C ILE A 76 -5.66 1.85 8.94
N GLU A 77 -6.95 2.11 9.11
CA GLU A 77 -7.74 1.62 10.26
C GLU A 77 -7.78 0.09 10.31
N LYS A 78 -8.05 -0.58 9.18
CA LYS A 78 -8.04 -2.05 9.11
C LYS A 78 -6.70 -2.63 9.50
N PHE A 79 -5.62 -1.97 9.11
CA PHE A 79 -4.29 -2.38 9.52
C PHE A 79 -4.12 -2.27 11.04
N LEU A 80 -4.60 -1.20 11.66
CA LEU A 80 -4.57 -1.03 13.11
C LEU A 80 -5.44 -2.05 13.85
N GLU A 81 -6.65 -2.33 13.35
CA GLU A 81 -7.61 -3.27 13.97
C GLU A 81 -7.16 -4.73 13.94
N HIS A 82 -6.49 -5.17 12.86
CA HIS A 82 -5.99 -6.55 12.76
C HIS A 82 -4.80 -6.81 13.69
N ASN A 83 -4.22 -5.76 14.26
CA ASN A 83 -3.04 -5.84 15.10
C ASN A 83 -3.33 -5.32 16.51
N ASN A 84 -4.34 -5.88 17.18
CA ASN A 84 -4.71 -5.52 18.57
C ASN A 84 -3.57 -5.71 19.60
N ASN A 85 -2.49 -6.40 19.22
CA ASN A 85 -1.29 -6.61 20.03
C ASN A 85 -0.18 -5.57 19.78
N ILE A 86 -0.34 -4.66 18.82
CA ILE A 86 0.65 -3.60 18.60
C ILE A 86 0.56 -2.62 19.78
N PRO A 87 1.69 -2.28 20.42
CA PRO A 87 1.72 -1.25 21.43
C PRO A 87 1.24 0.08 20.81
N LYS A 88 0.19 0.66 21.41
CA LYS A 88 -0.32 2.01 21.07
C LYS A 88 0.68 3.06 21.55
N VAL A 89 1.87 3.10 20.94
CA VAL A 89 2.85 4.15 21.18
C VAL A 89 2.53 5.29 20.23
N GLU A 90 2.28 6.48 20.79
CA GLU A 90 2.15 7.69 19.98
C GLU A 90 3.42 7.92 19.16
N GLY A 91 3.27 8.14 17.86
CA GLY A 91 4.39 8.46 16.95
C GLY A 91 4.98 7.29 16.16
N ILE A 92 4.47 6.06 16.32
CA ILE A 92 4.87 4.94 15.43
C ILE A 92 4.28 5.17 14.03
N SER A 93 5.14 5.06 13.01
CA SER A 93 4.75 5.19 11.60
C SER A 93 3.98 3.96 11.09
N TYR A 94 3.12 4.14 10.09
CA TYR A 94 2.42 3.01 9.45
C TYR A 94 3.39 1.95 8.90
N CYS A 95 4.57 2.36 8.42
CA CYS A 95 5.64 1.42 8.05
C CYS A 95 6.02 0.48 9.19
N GLU A 96 6.27 1.02 10.39
CA GLU A 96 6.68 0.22 11.55
C GLU A 96 5.56 -0.72 11.99
N LEU A 97 4.32 -0.25 11.95
CA LEU A 97 3.13 -1.08 12.18
C LEU A 97 3.05 -2.21 11.16
N TYR A 98 3.28 -1.91 9.88
CA TYR A 98 3.32 -2.88 8.79
C TYR A 98 4.35 -3.99 9.03
N PHE A 99 5.57 -3.63 9.43
CA PHE A 99 6.60 -4.60 9.78
C PHE A 99 6.23 -5.45 11.01
N TYR A 100 5.58 -4.85 12.01
CA TYR A 100 5.10 -5.60 13.16
C TYR A 100 4.06 -6.65 12.76
N GLY A 101 3.07 -6.27 11.95
CA GLY A 101 2.07 -7.21 11.47
C GLY A 101 2.66 -8.36 10.64
N ILE A 102 3.66 -8.07 9.80
CA ILE A 102 4.41 -9.13 9.09
C ILE A 102 5.09 -10.07 10.08
N LYS A 103 5.76 -9.52 11.11
CA LYS A 103 6.45 -10.31 12.12
C LYS A 103 5.46 -11.21 12.87
N GLU A 104 4.33 -10.67 13.32
CA GLU A 104 3.29 -11.44 14.02
C GLU A 104 2.75 -12.58 13.13
N ILE A 105 2.54 -12.34 11.83
CA ILE A 105 2.15 -13.39 10.87
C ILE A 105 3.23 -14.47 10.78
N ILE A 106 4.51 -14.10 10.65
CA ILE A 106 5.62 -15.06 10.58
C ILE A 106 5.71 -15.88 11.87
N ASP A 107 5.69 -15.22 13.01
CA ASP A 107 5.82 -15.86 14.33
C ASP A 107 4.66 -16.84 14.57
N ASN A 108 3.43 -16.47 14.19
CA ASN A 108 2.25 -17.34 14.31
C ASN A 108 2.20 -18.49 13.29
N ASN A 109 3.03 -18.47 12.25
CA ASN A 109 3.05 -19.49 11.19
C ASN A 109 4.42 -20.16 11.06
N ILE A 110 5.22 -20.15 12.13
CA ILE A 110 6.60 -20.63 12.09
C ILE A 110 6.71 -22.09 11.62
N ASP A 111 5.77 -22.95 12.02
CA ASP A 111 5.74 -24.37 11.64
C ASP A 111 5.50 -24.54 10.13
N PHE A 112 4.55 -23.77 9.58
CA PHE A 112 4.29 -23.76 8.14
C PHE A 112 5.50 -23.22 7.35
N MET A 113 6.16 -22.17 7.87
CA MET A 113 7.38 -21.63 7.28
C MET A 113 8.50 -22.68 7.26
N GLN A 114 8.66 -23.46 8.32
CA GLN A 114 9.63 -24.56 8.36
C GLN A 114 9.30 -25.65 7.34
N GLU A 115 8.02 -26.00 7.16
CA GLU A 115 7.60 -26.96 6.13
C GLU A 115 7.95 -26.47 4.72
N ILE A 116 7.66 -25.19 4.42
CA ILE A 116 8.05 -24.56 3.15
C ILE A 116 9.56 -24.63 2.94
N ILE A 117 10.35 -24.25 3.95
CA ILE A 117 11.82 -24.24 3.86
C ILE A 117 12.36 -25.65 3.58
N ASN A 118 11.84 -26.66 4.26
CA ASN A 118 12.25 -28.05 4.05
C ASN A 118 11.95 -28.50 2.62
N LYS A 119 10.73 -28.25 2.13
CA LYS A 119 10.36 -28.55 0.74
C LYS A 119 11.24 -27.80 -0.25
N ILE A 120 11.51 -26.51 -0.03
CA ILE A 120 12.39 -25.71 -0.91
C ILE A 120 13.77 -26.38 -1.04
N ASN A 121 14.33 -26.85 0.08
CA ASN A 121 15.65 -27.48 0.10
C ASN A 121 15.69 -28.86 -0.58
N GLU A 122 14.56 -29.56 -0.72
CA GLU A 122 14.46 -30.84 -1.41
C GLU A 122 14.59 -30.71 -2.94
N TYR A 123 14.23 -29.55 -3.51
CA TYR A 123 14.19 -29.36 -4.96
C TYR A 123 15.38 -28.54 -5.47
N ARG A 124 16.07 -29.08 -6.49
CA ARG A 124 17.19 -28.39 -7.18
C ARG A 124 16.75 -27.09 -7.89
N LYS A 125 15.49 -27.00 -8.29
CA LYS A 125 14.94 -25.86 -9.01
C LYS A 125 13.48 -25.65 -8.61
N ILE A 126 13.14 -24.40 -8.32
CA ILE A 126 11.79 -23.98 -7.93
C ILE A 126 11.34 -22.90 -8.89
N THR A 127 10.08 -22.97 -9.30
CA THR A 127 9.44 -21.94 -10.12
C THR A 127 8.37 -21.27 -9.30
N ILE A 128 8.50 -19.97 -9.08
CA ILE A 128 7.49 -19.16 -8.41
C ILE A 128 6.60 -18.57 -9.49
N VAL A 129 5.30 -18.86 -9.42
CA VAL A 129 4.31 -18.32 -10.34
C VAL A 129 3.45 -17.32 -9.58
N PHE A 130 3.39 -16.10 -10.07
CA PHE A 130 2.51 -15.09 -9.50
C PHE A 130 1.07 -15.30 -10.00
N SER A 131 0.10 -15.03 -9.13
CA SER A 131 -1.33 -15.23 -9.42
C SER A 131 -1.80 -14.47 -10.67
N TYR A 132 -1.26 -13.29 -10.96
CA TYR A 132 -1.61 -12.53 -12.16
C TYR A 132 -1.07 -13.17 -13.46
N SER A 133 -0.02 -13.98 -13.38
CA SER A 133 0.56 -14.68 -14.53
C SER A 133 -0.24 -15.91 -14.96
N LEU A 134 -1.18 -16.38 -14.13
CA LEU A 134 -2.06 -17.50 -14.45
C LEU A 134 -3.16 -17.12 -15.45
N PHE A 135 -3.59 -15.86 -15.45
CA PHE A 135 -4.68 -15.37 -16.31
C PHE A 135 -4.30 -15.18 -17.79
N SER A 136 -3.04 -15.36 -18.14
CA SER A 136 -2.52 -15.16 -19.50
C SER A 136 -2.44 -16.46 -20.32
N TYR A 137 -2.93 -17.57 -19.78
CA TYR A 137 -2.85 -18.92 -20.37
C TYR A 137 -4.22 -19.57 -20.66
N GLU A 138 -5.32 -18.82 -20.55
CA GLU A 138 -6.66 -19.20 -21.04
C GLU A 138 -7.01 -18.44 -22.32
#